data_AF-A0A3C0WSD5-F1
#
_entry.id   AF-A0A3C0WSD5-F1
#
_cell.length_a   1.000
_cell.length_b   1.000
_cell.length_c   1.000
_cell.angle_alpha   90.00
_cell.angle_beta   90.00
_cell.angle_gamma   90.00
#
_symmetry.space_group_name_H-M   'P 1'
#
loop_
_entity.id
_entity.type
_entity.pdbx_description
1 polymer ?
#
loop_
_entity_poly.entity_id
_entity_poly.type
_entity_poly.pdbx_seq_one_letter_code
_entity_poly.pdbx_strand_id
1 'polypeptide(L)'
;MLGEMEKLVASLEALDASSDADLVASRINQMLTEFDKLLLLDNTMGAFIHSFVSTDSFNKDAMRKLSEFEQVSVRMDKLKTRLRAWIGKIASLLPQLTAAPGPAQDHAFWLKEVAEQSRYLMSQPEEALAAELNLSGANAWQKLQGTITSQMTVDFELDGKVQALSMPALINLRSHPDENVRRRAYEAESQAWHNAREPLAAALNGVKGTAVTLNQHRGRTDALHSALDINRIDRQTLDAMLTAMRESLPMFRRYFQAKARKLGKEKLPWWDLFAPG
;
A
#
# COMPACT_ATOMS: atom_id res chain seq x y z
N MET A 1 -7.13 13.39 24.12
CA MET A 1 -6.23 13.33 22.95
C MET A 1 -6.98 13.47 21.63
N LEU A 2 -7.53 12.41 21.01
CA LEU A 2 -8.10 12.54 19.64
C LEU A 2 -9.23 13.58 19.54
N GLY A 3 -10.18 13.59 20.48
CA GLY A 3 -11.26 14.59 20.50
C GLY A 3 -10.79 16.04 20.76
N GLU A 4 -9.66 16.22 21.45
CA GLU A 4 -9.05 17.54 21.63
C GLU A 4 -8.36 17.99 20.35
N MET A 5 -7.68 17.06 19.66
CA MET A 5 -7.09 17.31 18.35
C MET A 5 -8.16 17.65 17.30
N GLU A 6 -9.31 16.97 17.31
CA GLU A 6 -10.45 17.30 16.43
C GLU A 6 -10.95 18.74 16.65
N LYS A 7 -11.00 19.20 17.91
CA LYS A 7 -11.34 20.60 18.25
C LYS A 7 -10.25 21.57 17.80
N LEU A 8 -8.99 21.22 18.00
CA LEU A 8 -7.86 22.03 17.53
C LEU A 8 -7.92 22.19 16.02
N VAL A 9 -8.08 21.11 15.26
CA VAL A 9 -8.20 21.16 13.79
C VAL A 9 -9.42 21.97 13.34
N ALA A 10 -10.57 21.84 14.00
CA ALA A 10 -11.73 22.69 13.69
C ALA A 10 -11.42 24.19 13.86
N SER A 11 -10.61 24.56 14.86
CA SER A 11 -10.18 25.95 15.03
C SER A 11 -9.17 26.42 13.97
N LEU A 12 -8.37 25.50 13.41
CA LEU A 12 -7.40 25.79 12.35
C LEU A 12 -8.11 26.06 11.02
N GLU A 13 -9.20 25.37 10.72
CA GLU A 13 -9.89 25.45 9.43
C GLU A 13 -10.42 26.84 9.06
N ALA A 14 -10.59 27.71 10.07
CA ALA A 14 -10.95 29.12 9.93
C ALA A 14 -9.76 30.03 9.56
N LEU A 15 -8.53 29.53 9.67
CA LEU A 15 -7.30 30.24 9.30
C LEU A 15 -6.88 29.87 7.87
N ASP A 16 -6.32 30.85 7.18
CA ASP A 16 -5.82 30.73 5.81
C ASP A 16 -4.58 31.61 5.59
N ALA A 17 -4.11 31.70 4.35
CA ALA A 17 -2.94 32.49 3.99
C ALA A 17 -3.08 34.01 4.23
N SER A 18 -4.29 34.53 4.43
CA SER A 18 -4.55 35.95 4.73
C SER A 18 -4.63 36.24 6.23
N SER A 19 -4.63 35.20 7.05
CA SER A 19 -4.67 35.31 8.51
C SER A 19 -3.35 35.84 9.07
N ASP A 20 -3.39 36.36 10.29
CA ASP A 20 -2.20 36.84 11.01
C ASP A 20 -1.13 35.73 11.13
N ALA A 21 0.08 36.02 10.65
CA ALA A 21 1.13 35.02 10.50
C ALA A 21 1.63 34.49 11.85
N ASP A 22 1.66 35.33 12.89
CA ASP A 22 2.10 34.93 14.23
C ASP A 22 1.06 34.01 14.88
N LEU A 23 -0.23 34.30 14.69
CA LEU A 23 -1.31 33.42 15.09
C LEU A 23 -1.21 32.06 14.38
N VAL A 24 -1.03 32.05 13.05
CA VAL A 24 -0.89 30.81 12.28
C VAL A 24 0.36 30.03 12.74
N ALA A 25 1.48 30.70 13.01
CA ALA A 25 2.70 30.10 13.52
C ALA A 25 2.49 29.45 14.90
N SER A 26 1.85 30.15 15.84
CA SER A 26 1.53 29.57 17.15
C SER A 26 0.65 28.32 17.01
N ARG A 27 -0.36 28.40 16.15
CA ARG A 27 -1.35 27.34 15.95
C ARG A 27 -0.77 26.11 15.25
N ILE A 28 0.06 26.28 14.23
CA ILE A 28 0.70 25.15 13.54
C ILE A 28 1.71 24.44 14.46
N ASN A 29 2.45 25.17 15.29
CA ASN A 29 3.39 24.59 16.26
C ASN A 29 2.65 23.78 17.34
N GLN A 30 1.54 24.32 17.86
CA GLN A 30 0.67 23.59 18.78
C GLN A 30 0.11 22.32 18.13
N MET A 31 -0.39 22.44 16.90
CA MET A 31 -0.94 21.33 16.13
C MET A 31 0.10 20.21 15.96
N LEU A 32 1.30 20.52 15.51
CA LEU A 32 2.38 19.55 15.31
C LEU A 32 2.73 18.82 16.62
N THR A 33 2.89 19.58 17.71
CA THR A 33 3.20 19.00 19.02
C THR A 33 2.14 18.00 19.49
N GLU A 34 0.85 18.32 19.34
CA GLU A 34 -0.23 17.41 19.73
C GLU A 34 -0.40 16.25 18.74
N PHE A 35 -0.13 16.50 17.46
CA PHE A 35 -0.18 15.47 16.42
C PHE A 35 0.92 14.43 16.59
N ASP A 36 2.14 14.83 16.95
CA ASP A 36 3.26 13.93 17.21
C ASP A 36 2.97 12.97 18.36
N LYS A 37 2.45 13.49 19.48
CA LYS A 37 2.02 12.67 20.63
C LYS A 37 0.96 11.66 20.23
N LEU A 38 0.01 12.11 19.41
CA LEU A 38 -1.10 11.29 18.96
C LEU A 38 -0.63 10.20 18.00
N LEU A 39 0.26 10.52 17.05
CA LEU A 39 0.86 9.55 16.13
C LEU A 39 1.73 8.52 16.86
N LEU A 40 2.51 8.94 17.87
CA LEU A 40 3.32 8.04 18.66
C LEU A 40 2.45 7.01 19.39
N LEU A 41 1.34 7.46 20.00
CA LEU A 41 0.39 6.58 20.67
C LEU A 41 -0.31 5.63 19.70
N ASP A 42 -0.82 6.16 18.59
CA ASP A 42 -1.51 5.39 17.54
C ASP A 42 -0.62 4.27 17.00
N ASN A 43 0.63 4.60 16.62
CA ASN A 43 1.60 3.62 16.12
C ASN A 43 1.98 2.58 17.18
N THR A 44 2.20 3.01 18.43
CA THR A 44 2.58 2.10 19.52
C THR A 44 1.46 1.10 19.81
N MET A 45 0.21 1.58 19.91
CA MET A 45 -0.95 0.73 20.13
C MET A 45 -1.19 -0.22 18.97
N GLY A 46 -1.15 0.30 17.73
CA GLY A 46 -1.31 -0.50 16.52
C GLY A 46 -0.28 -1.61 16.42
N ALA A 47 1.01 -1.30 16.63
CA ALA A 47 2.09 -2.29 16.63
C ALA A 47 1.91 -3.36 17.71
N PHE A 48 1.55 -2.94 18.93
CA PHE A 48 1.30 -3.86 20.04
C PHE A 48 0.15 -4.82 19.74
N ILE A 49 -1.02 -4.31 19.32
CA ILE A 49 -2.18 -5.14 18.96
C ILE A 49 -1.83 -6.08 17.81
N HIS A 50 -1.19 -5.57 16.75
CA HIS A 50 -0.80 -6.40 15.60
C HIS A 50 0.14 -7.53 15.99
N SER A 51 1.06 -7.31 16.94
CA SER A 51 1.98 -8.37 17.39
C SER A 51 1.25 -9.59 17.97
N PHE A 52 0.14 -9.40 18.70
CA PHE A 52 -0.68 -10.50 19.20
C PHE A 52 -1.45 -11.18 18.08
N VAL A 53 -2.10 -10.39 17.20
CA VAL A 53 -2.89 -10.93 16.08
C VAL A 53 -2.01 -11.72 15.11
N SER A 54 -0.80 -11.24 14.82
CA SER A 54 0.14 -11.93 13.93
C SER A 54 0.77 -13.18 14.55
N THR A 55 0.85 -13.24 15.89
CA THR A 55 1.37 -14.41 16.61
C THR A 55 0.31 -15.50 16.77
N ASP A 56 -0.94 -15.12 17.04
CA ASP A 56 -2.07 -16.04 17.15
C ASP A 56 -3.35 -15.41 16.58
N SER A 57 -3.70 -15.83 15.37
CA SER A 57 -4.91 -15.37 14.68
C SER A 57 -6.22 -15.88 15.30
N PHE A 58 -6.17 -16.86 16.22
CA PHE A 58 -7.34 -17.34 16.95
C PHE A 58 -7.59 -16.58 18.26
N ASN A 59 -6.71 -15.64 18.62
CA ASN A 59 -6.87 -14.81 19.81
C ASN A 59 -8.04 -13.82 19.64
N LYS A 60 -9.22 -14.22 20.13
CA LYS A 60 -10.46 -13.44 20.00
C LYS A 60 -10.40 -12.07 20.67
N ASP A 61 -9.65 -11.93 21.76
CA ASP A 61 -9.49 -10.64 22.44
C ASP A 61 -8.61 -9.68 21.63
N ALA A 62 -7.50 -10.17 21.06
CA ALA A 62 -6.65 -9.39 20.18
C ALA A 62 -7.42 -8.96 18.91
N MET A 63 -8.18 -9.87 18.31
CA MET A 63 -9.04 -9.56 17.15
C MET A 63 -10.10 -8.51 17.48
N ARG A 64 -10.76 -8.62 18.65
CA ARG A 64 -11.72 -7.60 19.10
C ARG A 64 -11.05 -6.24 19.31
N LYS A 65 -9.87 -6.21 19.94
CA LYS A 65 -9.12 -4.97 20.15
C LYS A 65 -8.64 -4.34 18.85
N LEU A 66 -8.27 -5.15 17.86
CA LEU A 66 -7.98 -4.68 16.51
C LEU A 66 -9.20 -3.99 15.90
N SER A 67 -10.39 -4.61 15.95
CA SER A 67 -11.61 -3.98 15.43
C SER A 67 -11.98 -2.67 16.16
N GLU A 68 -11.80 -2.61 17.48
CA GLU A 68 -11.98 -1.38 18.26
C GLU A 68 -10.98 -0.29 17.84
N PHE A 69 -9.71 -0.66 17.64
CA PHE A 69 -8.65 0.25 17.19
C PHE A 69 -8.92 0.78 15.77
N GLU A 70 -9.29 -0.10 14.82
CA GLU A 70 -9.63 0.27 13.45
C GLU A 70 -10.74 1.34 13.38
N GLN A 71 -11.75 1.26 14.24
CA GLN A 71 -12.80 2.29 14.32
C GLN A 71 -12.24 3.67 14.74
N VAL A 72 -11.25 3.70 15.63
CA VAL A 72 -10.57 4.94 16.04
C VAL A 72 -9.66 5.44 14.93
N SER A 73 -8.95 4.54 14.22
CA SER A 73 -8.09 4.90 13.09
C SER A 73 -8.86 5.58 11.96
N VAL A 74 -10.12 5.19 11.69
CA VAL A 74 -10.98 5.90 10.71
C VAL A 74 -11.17 7.38 11.08
N ARG A 75 -11.31 7.71 12.36
CA ARG A 75 -11.39 9.10 12.81
C ARG A 75 -10.06 9.84 12.61
N MET A 76 -8.94 9.16 12.87
CA MET A 76 -7.60 9.68 12.60
C MET A 76 -7.40 10.02 11.12
N ASP A 77 -7.86 9.15 10.21
CA ASP A 77 -7.73 9.37 8.76
C ASP A 77 -8.56 10.56 8.26
N LYS A 78 -9.76 10.75 8.83
CA LYS A 78 -10.57 11.95 8.59
C LYS A 78 -9.85 13.22 9.07
N LEU A 79 -9.25 13.16 10.26
CA LEU A 79 -8.47 14.26 10.82
C LEU A 79 -7.25 14.60 9.94
N LYS A 80 -6.48 13.60 9.51
CA LYS A 80 -5.34 13.75 8.60
C LYS A 80 -5.73 14.40 7.28
N THR A 81 -6.87 14.00 6.71
CA THR A 81 -7.40 14.61 5.48
C THR A 81 -7.73 16.10 5.68
N ARG A 82 -8.40 16.45 6.79
CA ARG A 82 -8.71 17.85 7.14
C ARG A 82 -7.44 18.68 7.36
N LEU A 83 -6.45 18.13 8.08
CA LEU A 83 -5.15 18.75 8.29
C LEU A 83 -4.42 19.01 6.96
N ARG A 84 -4.39 18.02 6.05
CA ARG A 84 -3.80 18.19 4.71
C ARG A 84 -4.50 19.31 3.93
N ALA A 85 -5.83 19.36 3.95
CA ALA A 85 -6.58 20.41 3.29
C ALA A 85 -6.25 21.79 3.88
N TRP A 86 -6.18 21.91 5.21
CA TRP A 86 -5.81 23.15 5.87
C TRP A 86 -4.37 23.59 5.59
N ILE A 87 -3.40 22.67 5.67
CA ILE A 87 -1.99 22.95 5.32
C ILE A 87 -1.89 23.45 3.87
N GLY A 88 -2.72 22.92 2.96
CA GLY A 88 -2.86 23.45 1.60
C GLY A 88 -3.33 24.89 1.53
N LYS A 89 -4.29 25.30 2.37
CA LYS A 89 -4.78 26.70 2.42
C LYS A 89 -3.71 27.70 2.88
N ILE A 90 -2.77 27.25 3.72
CA ILE A 90 -1.68 28.08 4.25
C ILE A 90 -0.35 27.84 3.53
N ALA A 91 -0.34 27.11 2.40
CA ALA A 91 0.89 26.67 1.73
C ALA A 91 1.86 27.82 1.41
N SER A 92 1.33 29.00 1.02
CA SER A 92 2.14 30.20 0.73
C SER A 92 2.82 30.81 1.96
N LEU A 93 2.30 30.55 3.17
CA LEU A 93 2.91 31.00 4.43
C LEU A 93 4.00 30.06 4.92
N LEU A 94 4.03 28.79 4.48
CA LEU A 94 4.98 27.79 5.01
C LEU A 94 6.45 28.25 5.00
N PRO A 95 6.99 28.93 3.96
CA PRO A 95 8.37 29.43 4.00
C PRO A 95 8.64 30.39 5.17
N GLN A 96 7.67 31.22 5.55
CA GLN A 96 7.77 32.11 6.70
C GLN A 96 7.61 31.33 8.01
N LEU A 97 6.59 30.47 8.10
CA LEU A 97 6.25 29.72 9.32
C LEU A 97 7.36 28.75 9.75
N THR A 98 8.15 28.27 8.80
CA THR A 98 9.23 27.29 9.02
C THR A 98 10.61 27.92 9.21
N ALA A 99 10.71 29.26 9.11
CA ALA A 99 11.97 29.97 9.26
C ALA A 99 12.41 30.11 10.73
N ALA A 100 11.46 30.18 11.66
CA ALA A 100 11.73 30.33 13.09
C ALA A 100 11.90 28.97 13.78
N PRO A 101 12.80 28.85 14.79
CA PRO A 101 12.96 27.62 15.55
C PRO A 101 11.66 27.14 16.22
N GLY A 102 11.42 25.84 16.17
CA GLY A 102 10.26 25.18 16.78
C GLY A 102 9.71 24.04 15.91
N PRO A 103 8.60 23.39 16.35
CA PRO A 103 8.01 22.26 15.65
C PRO A 103 7.79 22.47 14.15
N ALA A 104 7.38 23.67 13.70
CA ALA A 104 7.18 23.97 12.29
C ALA A 104 8.47 23.87 11.48
N GLN A 105 9.59 24.39 12.00
CA GLN A 105 10.91 24.24 11.37
C GLN A 105 11.35 22.78 11.35
N ASP A 106 11.20 22.06 12.47
CA ASP A 106 11.57 20.64 12.58
C ASP A 106 10.81 19.76 11.58
N HIS A 107 9.58 20.16 11.24
CA HIS A 107 8.69 19.46 10.31
C HIS A 107 8.57 20.15 8.94
N ALA A 108 9.47 21.07 8.60
CA ALA A 108 9.36 21.90 7.39
C ALA A 108 9.24 21.05 6.11
N PHE A 109 10.00 19.96 6.03
CA PHE A 109 9.95 19.03 4.91
C PHE A 109 8.58 18.35 4.78
N TRP A 110 8.06 17.81 5.89
CA TRP A 110 6.75 17.16 5.91
C TRP A 110 5.63 18.14 5.56
N LEU A 111 5.66 19.35 6.12
CA LEU A 111 4.67 20.39 5.82
C LEU A 111 4.65 20.75 4.34
N LYS A 112 5.83 20.88 3.72
CA LYS A 112 5.96 21.12 2.29
C LYS A 112 5.35 19.98 1.47
N GLU A 113 5.68 18.73 1.78
CA GLU A 113 5.10 17.58 1.09
C GLU A 113 3.58 17.52 1.25
N VAL A 114 3.05 17.81 2.43
CA VAL A 114 1.61 17.82 2.68
C VAL A 114 0.91 18.90 1.86
N ALA A 115 1.48 20.10 1.77
CA ALA A 115 0.98 21.18 0.92
C ALA A 115 1.06 20.84 -0.58
N GLU A 116 2.14 20.20 -1.03
CA GLU A 116 2.25 19.72 -2.41
C GLU A 116 1.24 18.62 -2.72
N GLN A 117 0.92 17.75 -1.77
CA GLN A 117 -0.08 16.69 -1.94
C GLN A 117 -1.52 17.19 -1.78
N SER A 118 -1.75 18.30 -1.07
CA SER A 118 -3.10 18.85 -0.87
C SER A 118 -3.72 19.36 -2.18
N ARG A 119 -2.91 19.73 -3.17
CA ARG A 119 -3.40 20.15 -4.51
C ARG A 119 -4.14 19.04 -5.26
N TYR A 120 -3.97 17.78 -4.83
CA TYR A 120 -4.63 16.62 -5.39
C TYR A 120 -5.80 16.13 -4.52
N LEU A 121 -6.25 16.93 -3.55
CA LEU A 121 -7.52 16.66 -2.87
C LEU A 121 -8.66 17.19 -3.74
N MET A 122 -9.74 16.42 -3.81
CA MET A 122 -11.02 16.92 -4.33
C MET A 122 -11.67 17.85 -3.29
N SER A 123 -12.88 18.34 -3.59
CA SER A 123 -13.66 19.04 -2.57
C SER A 123 -13.96 18.13 -1.36
N GLN A 124 -14.21 18.71 -0.20
CA GLN A 124 -14.49 17.93 1.02
C GLN A 124 -15.69 16.96 0.85
N PRO A 125 -16.82 17.34 0.22
CA PRO A 125 -17.90 16.39 -0.06
C PRO A 125 -17.49 15.25 -1.00
N GLU A 126 -16.67 15.53 -2.02
CA GLU A 126 -16.18 14.52 -2.97
C GLU A 126 -15.20 13.54 -2.30
N GLU A 127 -14.27 14.02 -1.47
CA GLU A 127 -13.36 13.14 -0.71
C GLU A 127 -14.14 12.29 0.31
N ALA A 128 -15.17 12.84 0.95
CA ALA A 128 -16.04 12.08 1.85
C ALA A 128 -16.80 10.97 1.09
N LEU A 129 -17.44 11.32 -0.02
CA LEU A 129 -18.14 10.36 -0.88
C LEU A 129 -17.19 9.28 -1.41
N ALA A 130 -16.00 9.66 -1.86
CA ALA A 130 -14.99 8.73 -2.33
C ALA A 130 -14.56 7.75 -1.22
N ALA A 131 -14.35 8.23 0.00
CA ALA A 131 -14.01 7.38 1.14
C ALA A 131 -15.13 6.39 1.48
N GLU A 132 -16.39 6.83 1.46
CA GLU A 132 -17.56 5.98 1.71
C GLU A 132 -17.73 4.91 0.62
N LEU A 133 -17.66 5.30 -0.66
CA LEU A 133 -17.74 4.38 -1.79
C LEU A 133 -16.57 3.40 -1.84
N ASN A 134 -15.40 3.77 -1.34
CA ASN A 134 -14.23 2.90 -1.37
C ASN A 134 -14.41 1.63 -0.52
N LEU A 135 -15.27 1.67 0.51
CA LEU A 135 -15.58 0.51 1.36
C LEU A 135 -16.24 -0.62 0.56
N SER A 136 -17.21 -0.29 -0.29
CA SER A 136 -17.90 -1.22 -1.20
C SER A 136 -17.26 -1.29 -2.59
N GLY A 137 -16.30 -0.42 -2.89
CA GLY A 137 -15.49 -0.37 -4.11
C GLY A 137 -14.16 -1.11 -3.98
N ALA A 138 -13.03 -0.40 -4.13
CA ALA A 138 -11.71 -1.03 -4.21
C ALA A 138 -11.38 -1.92 -3.00
N ASN A 139 -11.81 -1.56 -1.78
CA ASN A 139 -11.56 -2.38 -0.60
C ASN A 139 -12.28 -3.73 -0.67
N ALA A 140 -13.54 -3.74 -1.15
CA ALA A 140 -14.29 -4.98 -1.31
C ALA A 140 -13.65 -5.89 -2.39
N TRP A 141 -13.19 -5.32 -3.50
CA TRP A 141 -12.48 -6.07 -4.55
C TRP A 141 -11.13 -6.61 -4.09
N GLN A 142 -10.34 -5.83 -3.35
CA GLN A 142 -9.08 -6.30 -2.76
C GLN A 142 -9.34 -7.44 -1.77
N LYS A 143 -10.36 -7.32 -0.92
CA LYS A 143 -10.77 -8.40 0.00
C LYS A 143 -11.17 -9.66 -0.75
N LEU A 144 -12.01 -9.53 -1.79
CA LEU A 144 -12.42 -10.67 -2.61
C LEU A 144 -11.22 -11.37 -3.26
N GLN A 145 -10.28 -10.62 -3.82
CA GLN A 145 -9.04 -11.18 -4.36
C GLN A 145 -8.26 -11.96 -3.29
N GLY A 146 -8.10 -11.39 -2.10
CA GLY A 146 -7.47 -12.08 -0.97
C GLY A 146 -8.20 -13.35 -0.54
N THR A 147 -9.54 -13.34 -0.48
CA THR A 147 -10.36 -14.50 -0.14
C THR A 147 -10.24 -15.61 -1.17
N ILE A 148 -10.34 -15.29 -2.46
CA ILE A 148 -10.21 -16.28 -3.54
C ILE A 148 -8.83 -16.93 -3.46
N THR A 149 -7.77 -16.13 -3.43
CA THR A 149 -6.40 -16.66 -3.44
C THR A 149 -6.04 -17.47 -2.20
N SER A 150 -6.59 -17.14 -1.03
CA SER A 150 -6.32 -17.87 0.22
C SER A 150 -7.09 -19.18 0.36
N GLN A 151 -8.28 -19.28 -0.25
CA GLN A 151 -9.11 -20.49 -0.22
C GLN A 151 -8.75 -21.50 -1.31
N MET A 152 -7.95 -21.11 -2.29
CA MET A 152 -7.52 -21.99 -3.37
C MET A 152 -6.62 -23.12 -2.85
N THR A 153 -7.10 -24.34 -3.07
CA THR A 153 -6.37 -25.58 -2.81
C THR A 153 -6.47 -26.49 -4.03
N VAL A 154 -5.47 -27.37 -4.19
CA VAL A 154 -5.46 -28.41 -5.21
C VAL A 154 -5.08 -29.72 -4.54
N ASP A 155 -5.86 -30.76 -4.82
CA ASP A 155 -5.49 -32.12 -4.45
C ASP A 155 -4.25 -32.53 -5.25
N PHE A 156 -3.15 -32.73 -4.54
CA PHE A 156 -1.85 -33.01 -5.13
C PHE A 156 -1.25 -34.27 -4.50
N GLU A 157 -0.91 -35.25 -5.34
CA GLU A 157 -0.20 -36.44 -4.89
C GLU A 157 1.29 -36.15 -4.72
N LEU A 158 1.79 -36.34 -3.50
CA LEU A 158 3.21 -36.27 -3.15
C LEU A 158 3.57 -37.50 -2.30
N ASP A 159 4.65 -38.18 -2.64
CA ASP A 159 5.12 -39.38 -1.92
C ASP A 159 4.04 -40.46 -1.74
N GLY A 160 3.20 -40.66 -2.76
CA GLY A 160 2.11 -41.65 -2.76
C GLY A 160 0.90 -41.28 -1.89
N LYS A 161 0.81 -40.03 -1.41
CA LYS A 161 -0.33 -39.52 -0.65
C LYS A 161 -0.94 -38.31 -1.34
N VAL A 162 -2.25 -38.34 -1.54
CA VAL A 162 -3.01 -37.18 -1.98
C VAL A 162 -3.23 -36.25 -0.79
N GLN A 163 -2.84 -34.99 -0.94
CA GLN A 163 -3.05 -33.94 0.05
C GLN A 163 -3.55 -32.67 -0.63
N ALA A 164 -4.47 -31.97 0.03
CA ALA A 164 -4.93 -30.67 -0.42
C ALA A 164 -3.83 -29.62 -0.15
N LEU A 165 -3.16 -29.16 -1.19
CA LEU A 165 -2.11 -28.14 -1.09
C LEU A 165 -2.66 -26.76 -1.42
N SER A 166 -2.33 -25.78 -0.58
CA SER A 166 -2.57 -24.37 -0.87
C SER A 166 -1.64 -23.85 -1.98
N MET A 167 -1.98 -22.72 -2.58
CA MET A 167 -1.14 -22.13 -3.64
C MET A 167 0.31 -21.88 -3.18
N PRO A 168 0.59 -21.30 -1.99
CA PRO A 168 1.97 -21.17 -1.50
C PRO A 168 2.69 -22.53 -1.32
N ALA A 169 1.97 -23.57 -0.89
CA ALA A 169 2.55 -24.90 -0.74
C ALA A 169 2.96 -25.50 -2.09
N LEU A 170 2.12 -25.37 -3.13
CA LEU A 170 2.50 -25.76 -4.50
C LEU A 170 3.68 -24.95 -5.02
N ILE A 171 3.69 -23.64 -4.82
CA ILE A 171 4.79 -22.76 -5.24
C ILE A 171 6.10 -23.22 -4.60
N ASN A 172 6.09 -23.63 -3.33
CA ASN A 172 7.30 -24.11 -2.65
C ASN A 172 7.90 -25.37 -3.30
N LEU A 173 7.08 -26.20 -3.94
CA LEU A 173 7.54 -27.39 -4.67
C LEU A 173 8.41 -27.04 -5.90
N ARG A 174 8.48 -25.78 -6.35
CA ARG A 174 9.40 -25.34 -7.43
C ARG A 174 10.89 -25.63 -7.16
N SER A 175 11.25 -25.87 -5.91
CA SER A 175 12.61 -26.20 -5.46
C SER A 175 12.80 -27.68 -5.09
N HIS A 176 11.77 -28.51 -5.30
CA HIS A 176 11.83 -29.93 -5.01
C HIS A 176 12.91 -30.62 -5.86
N PRO A 177 13.67 -31.59 -5.32
CA PRO A 177 14.74 -32.27 -6.05
C PRO A 177 14.23 -33.05 -7.27
N ASP A 178 13.08 -33.71 -7.14
CA ASP A 178 12.44 -34.43 -8.26
C ASP A 178 11.75 -33.47 -9.24
N GLU A 179 12.18 -33.51 -10.51
CA GLU A 179 11.59 -32.75 -11.61
C GLU A 179 10.11 -33.05 -11.82
N ASN A 180 9.70 -34.31 -11.73
CA ASN A 180 8.32 -34.69 -11.98
C ASN A 180 7.38 -34.00 -10.97
N VAL A 181 7.80 -33.92 -9.71
CA VAL A 181 7.09 -33.15 -8.67
C VAL A 181 7.01 -31.67 -9.05
N ARG A 182 8.13 -31.03 -9.43
CA ARG A 182 8.14 -29.62 -9.84
C ARG A 182 7.19 -29.35 -11.01
N ARG A 183 7.23 -30.20 -12.03
CA ARG A 183 6.42 -30.08 -13.24
C ARG A 183 4.93 -30.21 -12.92
N ARG A 184 4.52 -31.30 -12.25
CA ARG A 184 3.12 -31.50 -11.88
C ARG A 184 2.62 -30.37 -10.99
N ALA A 185 3.44 -29.88 -10.05
CA ALA A 185 3.06 -28.76 -9.19
C ALA A 185 2.84 -27.47 -9.98
N TYR A 186 3.74 -27.15 -10.93
CA TYR A 186 3.59 -25.99 -11.81
C TYR A 186 2.35 -26.09 -12.70
N GLU A 187 2.09 -27.24 -13.30
CA GLU A 187 0.91 -27.46 -14.16
C GLU A 187 -0.39 -27.37 -13.34
N ALA A 188 -0.42 -27.97 -12.15
CA ALA A 188 -1.54 -27.89 -11.21
C ALA A 188 -1.80 -26.44 -10.75
N GLU A 189 -0.75 -25.72 -10.37
CA GLU A 189 -0.82 -24.30 -10.01
C GLU A 189 -1.36 -23.47 -11.19
N SER A 190 -0.80 -23.64 -12.39
CA SER A 190 -1.22 -22.90 -13.58
C SER A 190 -2.70 -23.15 -13.91
N GLN A 191 -3.19 -24.38 -13.77
CA GLN A 191 -4.59 -24.71 -14.00
C GLN A 191 -5.49 -24.08 -12.92
N ALA A 192 -5.07 -24.10 -11.66
CA ALA A 192 -5.81 -23.47 -10.57
C ALA A 192 -5.97 -21.96 -10.81
N TRP A 193 -4.88 -21.27 -11.16
CA TRP A 193 -4.94 -19.84 -11.52
C TRP A 193 -5.79 -19.58 -12.76
N HIS A 194 -5.70 -20.45 -13.77
CA HIS A 194 -6.54 -20.34 -14.96
C HIS A 194 -8.03 -20.44 -14.63
N ASN A 195 -8.42 -21.33 -13.71
CA ASN A 195 -9.81 -21.48 -13.28
C ASN A 195 -10.32 -20.26 -12.50
N ALA A 196 -9.45 -19.58 -11.75
CA ALA A 196 -9.79 -18.37 -10.99
C ALA A 196 -9.60 -17.05 -11.79
N ARG A 197 -9.19 -17.12 -13.06
CA ARG A 197 -8.77 -15.93 -13.83
C ARG A 197 -9.84 -14.83 -13.92
N GLU A 198 -11.11 -15.20 -14.12
CA GLU A 198 -12.20 -14.24 -14.34
C GLU A 198 -12.48 -13.40 -13.08
N PRO A 199 -12.73 -14.00 -11.90
CA PRO A 199 -12.94 -13.22 -10.69
C PRO A 199 -11.68 -12.47 -10.24
N LEU A 200 -10.47 -13.00 -10.49
CA LEU A 200 -9.22 -12.28 -10.20
C LEU A 200 -9.04 -11.06 -11.12
N ALA A 201 -9.35 -11.20 -12.42
CA ALA A 201 -9.33 -10.09 -13.37
C ALA A 201 -10.39 -9.03 -13.02
N ALA A 202 -11.59 -9.44 -12.64
CA ALA A 202 -12.65 -8.55 -12.18
C ALA A 202 -12.22 -7.77 -10.91
N ALA A 203 -11.60 -8.44 -9.94
CA ALA A 203 -11.09 -7.80 -8.74
C ALA A 203 -9.96 -6.79 -9.04
N LEU A 204 -9.01 -7.15 -9.91
CA LEU A 204 -7.96 -6.23 -10.37
C LEU A 204 -8.56 -4.99 -11.05
N ASN A 205 -9.54 -5.20 -11.94
CA ASN A 205 -10.23 -4.12 -12.63
C ASN A 205 -11.03 -3.23 -11.68
N GLY A 206 -11.66 -3.80 -10.64
CA GLY A 206 -12.37 -3.03 -9.62
C GLY A 206 -11.43 -2.12 -8.82
N VAL A 207 -10.28 -2.66 -8.38
CA VAL A 207 -9.26 -1.87 -7.66
C VAL A 207 -8.67 -0.79 -8.56
N LYS A 208 -8.21 -1.15 -9.77
CA LYS A 208 -7.56 -0.20 -10.68
C LYS A 208 -8.52 0.78 -11.30
N GLY A 209 -9.74 0.38 -11.62
CA GLY A 209 -10.80 1.27 -12.11
C GLY A 209 -11.10 2.37 -11.10
N THR A 210 -11.28 2.01 -9.82
CA THR A 210 -11.46 2.99 -8.74
C THR A 210 -10.27 3.96 -8.66
N ALA A 211 -9.04 3.44 -8.67
CA ALA A 211 -7.84 4.27 -8.59
C ALA A 211 -7.70 5.22 -9.78
N VAL A 212 -7.99 4.76 -11.00
CA VAL A 212 -7.94 5.59 -12.23
C VAL A 212 -8.97 6.70 -12.17
N THR A 213 -10.22 6.39 -11.82
CA THR A 213 -11.29 7.39 -11.69
C THR A 213 -10.91 8.46 -10.66
N LEU A 214 -10.47 8.05 -9.46
CA LEU A 214 -10.07 9.01 -8.42
C LEU A 214 -8.88 9.86 -8.86
N ASN A 215 -7.89 9.27 -9.54
CA ASN A 215 -6.75 10.02 -10.05
C ASN A 215 -7.17 11.12 -11.04
N GLN A 216 -8.12 10.85 -11.93
CA GLN A 216 -8.65 11.84 -12.86
C GLN A 216 -9.32 13.01 -12.14
N HIS A 217 -10.22 12.72 -11.19
CA HIS A 217 -10.89 13.77 -10.40
C HIS A 217 -9.92 14.56 -9.52
N ARG A 218 -8.86 13.91 -9.03
CA ARG A 218 -7.79 14.53 -8.23
C ARG A 218 -6.76 15.29 -9.06
N GLY A 219 -6.92 15.40 -10.39
CA GLY A 219 -5.98 16.12 -11.25
C GLY A 219 -4.61 15.45 -11.41
N ARG A 220 -4.52 14.14 -11.16
CA ARG A 220 -3.28 13.37 -11.43
C ARG A 220 -3.15 13.12 -12.92
N THR A 221 -1.96 13.39 -13.46
CA THR A 221 -1.61 13.13 -14.87
C THR A 221 -1.89 11.69 -15.33
N ASP A 222 -1.58 10.67 -14.51
CA ASP A 222 -1.84 9.26 -14.81
C ASP A 222 -1.80 8.38 -13.54
N ALA A 223 -1.91 7.07 -13.74
CA ALA A 223 -1.88 6.07 -12.67
C ALA A 223 -0.53 5.95 -11.95
N LEU A 224 0.57 6.43 -12.55
CA LEU A 224 1.92 6.37 -11.95
C LEU A 224 2.21 7.61 -11.10
N HIS A 225 1.61 8.76 -11.42
CA HIS A 225 1.91 10.03 -10.77
C HIS A 225 1.87 9.97 -9.24
N SER A 226 0.82 9.40 -8.64
CA SER A 226 0.72 9.26 -7.18
C SER A 226 1.86 8.41 -6.61
N ALA A 227 2.22 7.33 -7.29
CA ALA A 227 3.32 6.47 -6.86
C ALA A 227 4.69 7.16 -7.00
N LEU A 228 4.91 7.92 -8.08
CA LEU A 228 6.12 8.70 -8.30
C LEU A 228 6.31 9.75 -7.20
N ASP A 229 5.26 10.51 -6.89
CA ASP A 229 5.25 11.51 -5.82
C ASP A 229 5.59 10.89 -4.46
N ILE A 230 4.91 9.81 -4.07
CA ILE A 230 5.12 9.16 -2.76
C ILE A 230 6.54 8.59 -2.64
N ASN A 231 7.11 8.09 -3.73
CA ASN A 231 8.48 7.57 -3.75
C ASN A 231 9.53 8.66 -4.00
N ARG A 232 9.12 9.91 -4.21
CA ARG A 232 9.99 11.06 -4.48
C ARG A 232 10.93 10.83 -5.67
N ILE A 233 10.44 10.17 -6.71
CA ILE A 233 11.17 9.96 -7.96
C ILE A 233 10.43 10.61 -9.12
N ASP A 234 11.18 11.14 -10.08
CA ASP A 234 10.59 11.58 -11.33
C ASP A 234 10.38 10.40 -12.29
N ARG A 235 9.66 10.67 -13.39
CA ARG A 235 9.38 9.66 -14.42
C ARG A 235 10.67 9.19 -15.09
N GLN A 236 11.61 10.09 -15.30
CA GLN A 236 12.89 9.81 -15.93
C GLN A 236 13.69 8.78 -15.12
N THR A 237 13.66 8.88 -13.79
CA THR A 237 14.28 7.94 -12.86
C THR A 237 13.63 6.57 -12.95
N LEU A 238 12.29 6.50 -12.96
CA LEU A 238 11.56 5.25 -13.16
C LEU A 238 11.90 4.62 -14.53
N ASP A 239 11.89 5.42 -15.60
CA ASP A 239 12.17 4.96 -16.96
C ASP A 239 13.63 4.49 -17.11
N ALA A 240 14.58 5.16 -16.46
CA ALA A 240 15.97 4.74 -16.41
C ALA A 240 16.11 3.38 -15.71
N MET A 241 15.43 3.18 -14.58
CA MET A 241 15.41 1.89 -13.88
C MET A 241 14.81 0.79 -14.75
N LEU A 242 13.66 1.04 -15.39
CA LEU A 242 13.01 0.08 -16.30
C LEU A 242 13.88 -0.23 -17.53
N THR A 243 14.60 0.76 -18.04
CA THR A 243 15.54 0.59 -19.16
C THR A 243 16.72 -0.28 -18.75
N ALA A 244 17.38 0.01 -17.62
CA ALA A 244 18.46 -0.81 -17.09
C ALA A 244 18.01 -2.25 -16.83
N MET A 245 16.79 -2.46 -16.30
CA MET A 245 16.21 -3.80 -16.16
C MET A 245 16.07 -4.51 -17.50
N ARG A 246 15.53 -3.85 -18.54
CA ARG A 246 15.38 -4.43 -19.89
C ARG A 246 16.73 -4.75 -20.53
N GLU A 247 17.71 -3.86 -20.41
CA GLU A 247 19.07 -4.04 -20.92
C GLU A 247 19.83 -5.17 -20.21
N SER A 248 19.43 -5.51 -18.98
CA SER A 248 19.97 -6.68 -18.26
C SER A 248 19.39 -8.02 -18.72
N LEU A 249 18.27 -8.05 -19.45
CA LEU A 249 17.60 -9.29 -19.87
C LEU A 249 18.49 -10.27 -20.67
N PRO A 250 19.40 -9.84 -21.57
CA PRO A 250 20.35 -10.73 -22.23
C PRO A 250 21.24 -11.51 -21.25
N MET A 251 21.62 -10.92 -20.11
CA MET A 251 22.39 -11.60 -19.07
C MET A 251 21.56 -12.72 -18.42
N PHE A 252 20.31 -12.44 -18.04
CA PHE A 252 19.39 -13.45 -17.51
C PHE A 252 19.12 -14.58 -18.53
N ARG A 253 18.93 -14.24 -19.81
CA ARG A 253 18.77 -15.24 -20.88
C ARG A 253 19.99 -16.16 -20.99
N ARG A 254 21.21 -15.61 -20.96
CA ARG A 254 22.47 -16.39 -20.92
C ARG A 254 22.54 -17.29 -19.70
N TYR A 255 22.19 -16.77 -18.52
CA TYR A 255 22.16 -17.54 -17.28
C TYR A 255 21.18 -18.73 -17.38
N PHE A 256 19.95 -18.51 -17.84
CA PHE A 256 18.97 -19.59 -17.98
C PHE A 256 19.34 -20.61 -19.04
N GLN A 257 19.99 -20.20 -20.15
CA GLN A 257 20.56 -21.13 -21.13
C GLN A 257 21.70 -21.98 -20.53
N ALA A 258 22.57 -21.37 -19.73
CA ALA A 258 23.62 -22.10 -19.03
C ALA A 258 23.04 -23.10 -18.00
N LYS A 259 22.00 -22.69 -17.25
CA LYS A 259 21.28 -23.59 -16.35
C LYS A 259 20.61 -24.74 -17.10
N ALA A 260 19.97 -24.48 -18.24
CA ALA A 260 19.39 -25.52 -19.09
C ALA A 260 20.45 -26.56 -19.51
N ARG A 261 21.61 -26.09 -20.00
CA ARG A 261 22.74 -26.97 -20.36
C ARG A 261 23.23 -27.79 -19.17
N LYS A 262 23.36 -27.19 -17.99
CA LYS A 262 23.77 -27.90 -16.76
C LYS A 262 22.78 -29.01 -16.38
N LEU A 263 21.49 -28.79 -16.62
CA LEU A 263 20.42 -29.77 -16.38
C LEU A 263 20.20 -30.74 -17.56
N GLY A 264 21.05 -30.69 -18.60
CA GLY A 264 20.93 -31.57 -19.77
C GLY A 264 19.73 -31.24 -20.68
N LYS A 265 19.24 -30.00 -20.69
CA LYS A 265 18.05 -29.56 -21.44
C LYS A 265 18.39 -28.57 -22.54
N GLU A 266 17.62 -28.62 -23.62
CA GLU A 266 17.71 -27.66 -24.72
C GLU A 266 17.23 -26.26 -24.30
N LYS A 267 16.11 -26.20 -23.56
CA LYS A 267 15.52 -24.97 -23.01
C LYS A 267 15.14 -25.21 -21.56
N LEU A 268 15.18 -24.16 -20.75
CA LEU A 268 14.79 -24.23 -19.34
C LEU A 268 13.26 -24.10 -19.25
N PRO A 269 12.52 -25.16 -18.86
CA PRO A 269 11.09 -25.02 -18.62
C PRO A 269 10.83 -24.22 -17.34
N TRP A 270 9.62 -23.67 -17.20
CA TRP A 270 9.23 -22.83 -16.07
C TRP A 270 9.43 -23.51 -14.71
N TRP A 271 9.11 -24.81 -14.62
CA TRP A 271 9.27 -25.60 -13.39
C TRP A 271 10.72 -25.86 -12.96
N ASP A 272 11.71 -25.52 -13.79
CA ASP A 272 13.14 -25.68 -13.46
C ASP A 272 13.87 -24.38 -13.13
N LEU A 273 13.18 -23.24 -13.18
CA LEU A 273 13.77 -21.95 -12.81
C LEU A 273 14.42 -22.00 -11.42
N PHE A 274 13.79 -22.72 -10.50
CA PHE A 274 14.21 -22.87 -9.10
C PHE A 274 14.70 -24.28 -8.76
N ALA A 275 14.89 -25.15 -9.77
CA ALA A 275 15.47 -26.47 -9.54
C ALA A 275 16.79 -26.35 -8.75
N PRO A 276 17.01 -27.15 -7.70
CA PRO A 276 18.28 -27.22 -7.01
C PRO A 276 19.36 -27.63 -8.01
N GLY A 277 20.52 -26.98 -7.92
CA GLY A 277 21.59 -27.07 -8.92
C GLY A 277 22.36 -28.37 -8.89
#